data_AF-A0A7X2PNT1-F1
#
_entry.id   AF-A0A7X2PNT1-F1
#
_cell.length_a   1.000
_cell.length_b   1.000
_cell.length_c   1.000
_cell.angle_alpha   90.00
_cell.angle_beta   90.00
_cell.angle_gamma   90.00
#
_symmetry.space_group_name_H-M   'P 1'
#
loop_
_entity.id
_entity.type
_entity.pdbx_description
1 polymer ?
#
loop_
_entity_poly.entity_id
_entity_poly.type
_entity_poly.pdbx_seq_one_letter_code
_entity_poly.pdbx_strand_id
1 'polypeptide(L)'
;MERRNFFGSSLSAGLMQGTPEPQIDREYQAGGTGGVSYQTPLIIERKQAGKPHAGKVFAAIQPHCDDIPIFAGGLVLKLIDEGYTGYLITLSNDSLAGTGPTFGDIVLKNEQDTFEVGRRLKCKESIFLNYPNHNMDAWPIVEIRARLIFLFRVLRVDTVIVYDPSSLYERNPDHTVGARAVETAFWMASSPWDYPEHFRAGLTPHGPKDAYYFARGPQIVNRVVDIGDYMDAKVHANLANVTQGPAGKNGAMLKARLASQGKRLPLLGNDDETANRNYAKYFALSRDR
;
A
#
# COMPACT_ATOMS: atom_id res chain seq x y z
N MET A 1 20.43 27.63 -66.01
CA MET A 1 19.16 28.31 -66.33
C MET A 1 18.58 28.79 -65.01
N GLU A 2 18.47 30.11 -64.84
CA GLU A 2 17.91 30.78 -63.66
C GLU A 2 16.41 30.51 -63.45
N ARG A 3 15.93 30.64 -62.20
CA ARG A 3 14.73 31.40 -61.74
C ARG A 3 14.54 31.12 -60.23
N ARG A 4 14.97 32.03 -59.34
CA ARG A 4 14.28 33.23 -58.80
C ARG A 4 13.05 32.94 -57.93
N ASN A 5 13.14 33.46 -56.70
CA ASN A 5 12.17 33.58 -55.61
C ASN A 5 10.81 34.16 -56.04
N PHE A 6 9.74 33.80 -55.30
CA PHE A 6 8.62 34.71 -55.07
C PHE A 6 8.04 34.52 -53.65
N PHE A 7 7.80 35.65 -52.99
CA PHE A 7 7.27 35.79 -51.63
C PHE A 7 5.78 35.40 -51.53
N GLY A 8 5.37 34.98 -50.34
CA GLY A 8 3.97 34.81 -49.98
C GLY A 8 3.80 34.68 -48.46
N SER A 9 3.97 35.79 -47.74
CA SER A 9 3.58 35.94 -46.34
C SER A 9 2.06 36.03 -46.24
N SER A 10 1.45 35.16 -45.44
CA SER A 10 0.14 35.42 -44.82
C SER A 10 0.15 34.92 -43.38
N LEU A 11 0.42 35.86 -42.48
CA LEU A 11 0.03 35.79 -41.09
C LEU A 11 -1.50 35.87 -41.03
N SER A 12 -2.13 34.89 -40.38
CA SER A 12 -3.50 35.01 -39.91
C SER A 12 -3.53 34.42 -38.51
N ALA A 13 -3.57 35.31 -37.52
CA ALA A 13 -3.73 34.99 -36.12
C ALA A 13 -5.13 34.39 -35.90
N GLY A 14 -5.17 33.19 -35.37
CA GLY A 14 -6.37 32.55 -34.82
C GLY A 14 -6.04 32.04 -33.43
N LEU A 15 -6.27 32.87 -32.41
CA LEU A 15 -6.23 32.49 -31.00
C LEU A 15 -7.43 31.57 -30.72
N MET A 16 -7.19 30.26 -30.70
CA MET A 16 -8.04 29.30 -30.00
C MET A 16 -7.19 28.73 -28.86
N GLN A 17 -7.44 29.22 -27.65
CA GLN A 17 -6.89 28.64 -26.42
C GLN A 17 -7.52 27.26 -26.23
N GLY A 18 -6.87 26.24 -26.78
CA GLY A 18 -7.08 24.85 -26.35
C GLY A 18 -6.49 24.68 -24.96
N THR A 19 -7.30 24.19 -24.02
CA THR A 19 -6.80 23.65 -22.75
C THR A 19 -5.76 22.57 -23.04
N PRO A 20 -4.57 22.59 -22.41
CA PRO A 20 -3.58 21.56 -22.68
C PRO A 20 -4.09 20.23 -22.12
N GLU A 21 -4.28 19.24 -23.01
CA GLU A 21 -4.40 17.84 -22.59
C GLU A 21 -3.14 17.44 -21.81
N PRO A 22 -3.25 16.69 -20.71
CA PRO A 22 -2.08 16.22 -19.99
C PRO A 22 -1.34 15.24 -20.89
N GLN A 23 -0.16 15.68 -21.34
CA GLN A 23 0.78 14.85 -22.07
C GLN A 23 1.27 13.75 -21.11
N ILE A 24 0.74 12.54 -21.29
CA ILE A 24 1.25 11.34 -20.62
C ILE A 24 2.54 10.98 -21.35
N ASP A 25 3.66 11.51 -20.86
CA ASP A 25 4.98 11.10 -21.36
C ASP A 25 5.13 9.59 -21.08
N ARG A 26 5.19 8.83 -22.18
CA ARG A 26 5.54 7.42 -22.19
C ARG A 26 6.92 7.26 -21.52
N GLU A 27 7.00 6.25 -20.65
CA GLU A 27 8.19 5.58 -20.13
C GLU A 27 9.54 6.28 -20.41
N TYR A 28 10.15 6.83 -19.35
CA TYR A 28 11.44 7.51 -19.41
C TYR A 28 12.48 6.68 -20.17
N GLN A 29 12.88 7.13 -21.36
CA GLN A 29 13.99 6.56 -22.12
C GLN A 29 15.30 6.81 -21.37
N ALA A 30 15.82 5.78 -20.71
CA ALA A 30 17.17 5.80 -20.18
C ALA A 30 18.17 5.76 -21.34
N GLY A 31 18.68 6.94 -21.72
CA GLY A 31 19.85 7.05 -22.57
C GLY A 31 21.03 6.40 -21.86
N GLY A 32 21.51 5.26 -22.38
CA GLY A 32 22.70 4.60 -21.87
C GLY A 32 23.84 5.62 -21.76
N THR A 33 24.39 5.74 -20.55
CA THR A 33 25.47 6.65 -20.10
C THR A 33 25.10 8.06 -19.63
N GLY A 34 23.81 8.40 -19.51
CA GLY A 34 23.34 9.68 -18.92
C GLY A 34 23.40 9.71 -17.38
N GLY A 35 23.74 10.87 -16.80
CA GLY A 35 24.04 11.05 -15.37
C GLY A 35 23.02 10.47 -14.38
N VAL A 36 23.54 9.77 -13.37
CA VAL A 36 22.82 9.20 -12.23
C VAL A 36 22.41 10.29 -11.24
N SER A 37 21.42 11.08 -11.64
CA SER A 37 20.64 11.91 -10.73
C SER A 37 19.22 11.94 -11.27
N TYR A 38 18.45 10.89 -10.97
CA TYR A 38 17.01 10.93 -11.13
C TYR A 38 16.45 11.87 -10.06
N GLN A 39 16.35 13.17 -10.39
CA GLN A 39 15.52 14.07 -9.60
C GLN A 39 14.07 13.74 -9.92
N THR A 40 13.49 12.83 -9.16
CA THR A 40 12.05 12.58 -9.26
C THR A 40 11.34 13.73 -8.55
N PRO A 41 10.46 14.50 -9.24
CA PRO A 41 9.73 15.58 -8.60
C PRO A 41 8.94 15.05 -7.39
N LEU A 42 9.20 15.61 -6.21
CA LEU A 42 8.51 15.24 -4.98
C LEU A 42 7.16 15.94 -4.91
N ILE A 43 6.08 15.17 -4.81
CA ILE A 43 4.73 15.69 -4.62
C ILE A 43 4.31 15.46 -3.17
N ILE A 44 3.89 16.53 -2.49
CA ILE A 44 3.20 16.42 -1.20
C ILE A 44 1.70 16.34 -1.50
N GLU A 45 1.14 15.15 -1.40
CA GLU A 45 -0.28 14.92 -1.57
C GLU A 45 -1.02 15.20 -0.27
N ARG A 46 -2.06 16.04 -0.35
CA ARG A 46 -2.95 16.37 0.77
C ARG A 46 -4.34 15.85 0.51
N LYS A 47 -5.15 15.82 1.57
CA LYS A 47 -6.59 15.54 1.49
C LYS A 47 -7.25 16.48 0.47
N GLN A 48 -8.03 15.88 -0.42
CA GLN A 48 -8.90 16.58 -1.36
C GLN A 48 -10.32 16.70 -0.78
N ALA A 49 -10.99 17.82 -1.06
CA ALA A 49 -12.35 18.03 -0.60
C ALA A 49 -13.37 17.14 -1.36
N GLY A 50 -14.47 16.77 -0.70
CA GLY A 50 -15.50 15.94 -1.29
C GLY A 50 -15.12 14.45 -1.34
N LYS A 51 -15.52 13.77 -2.41
CA LYS A 51 -15.25 12.34 -2.65
C LYS A 51 -14.72 12.12 -4.08
N PRO A 52 -13.52 12.65 -4.42
CA PRO A 52 -13.00 12.64 -5.80
C PRO A 52 -12.75 11.22 -6.35
N HIS A 53 -12.73 10.22 -5.49
CA HIS A 53 -12.52 8.83 -5.85
C HIS A 53 -13.78 7.97 -5.70
N ALA A 54 -14.95 8.59 -5.58
CA ALA A 54 -16.22 7.88 -5.56
C ALA A 54 -16.35 6.93 -6.75
N GLY A 55 -16.63 5.65 -6.43
CA GLY A 55 -16.77 4.58 -7.43
C GLY A 55 -15.47 3.90 -7.83
N LYS A 56 -14.30 4.39 -7.40
CA LYS A 56 -13.03 3.69 -7.57
C LYS A 56 -12.77 2.66 -6.48
N VAL A 57 -11.97 1.66 -6.79
CA VAL A 57 -11.57 0.59 -5.85
C VAL A 57 -10.06 0.56 -5.68
N PHE A 58 -9.59 0.37 -4.44
CA PHE A 58 -8.19 0.02 -4.18
C PHE A 58 -8.06 -1.32 -3.48
N ALA A 59 -6.91 -1.97 -3.70
CA ALA A 59 -6.44 -3.10 -2.92
C ALA A 59 -5.20 -2.69 -2.11
N ALA A 60 -5.31 -2.74 -0.79
CA ALA A 60 -4.19 -2.64 0.12
C ALA A 60 -3.66 -4.05 0.38
N ILE A 61 -2.44 -4.34 -0.08
CA ILE A 61 -1.91 -5.70 -0.15
C ILE A 61 -0.71 -5.81 0.79
N GLN A 62 -0.80 -6.71 1.75
CA GLN A 62 0.24 -6.96 2.74
C GLN A 62 0.70 -8.41 2.76
N PRO A 63 2.01 -8.66 2.85
CA PRO A 63 2.53 -9.96 3.25
C PRO A 63 2.04 -10.40 4.64
N HIS A 64 2.12 -9.51 5.63
CA HIS A 64 1.82 -9.80 7.05
C HIS A 64 0.80 -8.83 7.66
N CYS A 65 0.13 -9.25 8.73
CA CYS A 65 -0.96 -8.52 9.38
C CYS A 65 -0.68 -7.05 9.74
N ASP A 66 0.58 -6.68 9.96
CA ASP A 66 1.01 -5.38 10.49
C ASP A 66 1.55 -4.43 9.41
N ASP A 67 1.80 -4.89 8.19
CA ASP A 67 2.45 -4.11 7.15
C ASP A 67 1.59 -2.90 6.71
N ILE A 68 0.34 -3.09 6.26
CA ILE A 68 -0.50 -1.95 5.87
C ILE A 68 -0.76 -1.00 7.04
N PRO A 69 -1.20 -1.43 8.24
CA PRO A 69 -1.48 -0.48 9.31
C PRO A 69 -0.24 0.33 9.74
N ILE A 70 0.97 -0.25 9.71
CA ILE A 70 2.21 0.47 10.04
C ILE A 70 2.63 1.43 8.92
N PHE A 71 2.67 0.97 7.67
CA PHE A 71 3.30 1.72 6.57
C PHE A 71 2.33 2.64 5.84
N ALA A 72 1.07 2.22 5.69
CA ALA A 72 0.10 2.90 4.83
C ALA A 72 -1.27 3.13 5.48
N GLY A 73 -1.47 2.85 6.77
CA GLY A 73 -2.78 2.95 7.42
C GLY A 73 -3.42 4.34 7.30
N GLY A 74 -2.62 5.41 7.38
CA GLY A 74 -3.09 6.78 7.16
C GLY A 74 -3.51 7.05 5.71
N LEU A 75 -2.76 6.53 4.74
CA LEU A 75 -3.11 6.60 3.31
C LEU A 75 -4.42 5.85 3.03
N VAL A 76 -4.57 4.63 3.56
CA VAL A 76 -5.79 3.82 3.42
C VAL A 76 -7.01 4.58 3.92
N LEU A 77 -6.92 5.14 5.14
CA LEU A 77 -7.99 5.94 5.74
C LEU A 77 -8.31 7.19 4.92
N LYS A 78 -7.28 7.87 4.39
CA LYS A 78 -7.44 9.02 3.49
C LYS A 78 -8.19 8.66 2.21
N LEU A 79 -7.76 7.60 1.51
CA LEU A 79 -8.38 7.20 0.25
C LEU A 79 -9.84 6.79 0.43
N ILE A 80 -10.16 6.09 1.53
CA ILE A 80 -11.56 5.78 1.89
C ILE A 80 -12.33 7.07 2.19
N ASP A 81 -11.74 8.01 2.91
CA ASP A 81 -12.37 9.32 3.13
C ASP A 81 -12.50 10.14 1.83
N GLU A 82 -11.74 9.87 0.79
CA GLU A 82 -11.89 10.49 -0.52
C GLU A 82 -12.82 9.71 -1.46
N GLY A 83 -13.46 8.65 -0.98
CA GLY A 83 -14.54 7.95 -1.66
C GLY A 83 -14.18 6.62 -2.31
N TYR A 84 -12.94 6.13 -2.16
CA TYR A 84 -12.60 4.78 -2.59
C TYR A 84 -13.38 3.73 -1.80
N THR A 85 -13.67 2.61 -2.47
CA THR A 85 -13.93 1.33 -1.78
C THR A 85 -12.60 0.60 -1.59
N GLY A 86 -12.21 0.33 -0.34
CA GLY A 86 -10.95 -0.34 -0.02
C GLY A 86 -11.11 -1.82 0.30
N TYR A 87 -10.20 -2.65 -0.19
CA TYR A 87 -10.06 -4.06 0.20
C TYR A 87 -8.68 -4.29 0.83
N LEU A 88 -8.62 -5.04 1.92
CA LEU A 88 -7.36 -5.50 2.52
C LEU A 88 -7.09 -6.91 2.03
N ILE A 89 -5.94 -7.16 1.40
CA ILE A 89 -5.53 -8.49 0.95
C ILE A 89 -4.27 -8.89 1.71
N THR A 90 -4.34 -9.95 2.50
CA THR A 90 -3.20 -10.49 3.25
C THR A 90 -2.71 -11.74 2.56
N LEU A 91 -1.42 -11.76 2.21
CA LEU A 91 -0.83 -12.84 1.45
C LEU A 91 -0.55 -14.05 2.34
N SER A 92 0.16 -13.85 3.46
CA SER A 92 0.54 -14.95 4.34
C SER A 92 -0.54 -15.27 5.38
N ASN A 93 -0.36 -16.37 6.12
CA ASN A 93 -1.13 -16.73 7.29
C ASN A 93 -0.45 -16.33 8.62
N ASP A 94 0.66 -15.58 8.56
CA ASP A 94 1.44 -15.10 9.71
C ASP A 94 1.88 -16.20 10.72
N SER A 95 1.86 -17.48 10.32
CA SER A 95 2.08 -18.63 11.21
C SER A 95 3.39 -18.64 12.01
N LEU A 96 4.44 -17.96 11.53
CA LEU A 96 5.76 -17.92 12.16
C LEU A 96 6.03 -16.65 12.97
N ALA A 97 5.00 -15.86 13.28
CA ALA A 97 5.16 -14.64 14.05
C ALA A 97 3.96 -14.41 15.00
N GLY A 98 4.27 -14.14 16.27
CA GLY A 98 3.29 -13.83 17.30
C GLY A 98 3.32 -14.75 18.52
N THR A 99 2.24 -14.75 19.31
CA THR A 99 2.18 -15.44 20.61
C THR A 99 1.02 -16.44 20.71
N GLY A 100 1.36 -17.72 20.91
CA GLY A 100 0.40 -18.80 21.07
C GLY A 100 1.07 -20.14 21.41
N PRO A 101 0.35 -21.11 22.00
CA PRO A 101 0.90 -22.43 22.31
C PRO A 101 1.14 -23.31 21.08
N THR A 102 0.55 -23.00 19.92
CA THR A 102 0.71 -23.77 18.67
C THR A 102 0.70 -22.86 17.45
N PHE A 103 1.21 -23.34 16.31
CA PHE A 103 1.12 -22.62 15.04
C PHE A 103 -0.34 -22.33 14.62
N GLY A 104 -1.26 -23.28 14.83
CA GLY A 104 -2.68 -23.08 14.50
C GLY A 104 -3.34 -21.99 15.35
N ASP A 105 -2.98 -21.89 16.63
CA ASP A 105 -3.46 -20.81 17.51
C ASP A 105 -2.89 -19.44 17.08
N ILE A 106 -1.61 -19.38 16.69
CA ILE A 106 -0.99 -18.15 16.17
C ILE A 106 -1.69 -17.69 14.88
N VAL A 107 -1.93 -18.60 13.92
CA VAL A 107 -2.64 -18.29 12.68
C VAL A 107 -4.05 -17.75 12.98
N LEU A 108 -4.81 -18.43 13.84
CA LEU A 108 -6.17 -18.01 14.20
C LEU A 108 -6.18 -16.59 14.80
N LYS A 109 -5.27 -16.30 15.72
CA LYS A 109 -5.18 -14.98 16.36
C LYS A 109 -4.73 -13.89 15.39
N ASN A 110 -3.75 -14.17 14.53
CA ASN A 110 -3.32 -13.21 13.52
C ASN A 110 -4.43 -12.93 12.49
N GLU A 111 -5.21 -13.94 12.08
CA GLU A 111 -6.36 -13.73 11.19
C GLU A 111 -7.43 -12.85 11.86
N GLN A 112 -7.74 -13.10 13.15
CA GLN A 112 -8.66 -12.27 13.93
C GLN A 112 -8.17 -10.83 14.09
N ASP A 113 -6.89 -10.64 14.41
CA ASP A 113 -6.26 -9.33 14.50
C ASP A 113 -6.34 -8.60 13.15
N THR A 114 -6.03 -9.28 12.05
CA THR A 114 -6.08 -8.71 10.69
C THR A 114 -7.49 -8.35 10.25
N PHE A 115 -8.49 -9.16 10.62
CA PHE A 115 -9.89 -8.83 10.38
C PHE A 115 -10.27 -7.53 11.11
N GLU A 116 -9.87 -7.39 12.37
CA GLU A 116 -10.10 -6.18 13.15
C GLU A 116 -9.31 -4.96 12.60
N VAL A 117 -8.09 -5.16 12.11
CA VAL A 117 -7.32 -4.13 11.37
C VAL A 117 -8.11 -3.64 10.17
N GLY A 118 -8.58 -4.54 9.31
CA GLY A 118 -9.37 -4.18 8.12
C GLY A 118 -10.62 -3.39 8.48
N ARG A 119 -11.34 -3.82 9.54
CA ARG A 119 -12.51 -3.11 10.06
C ARG A 119 -12.17 -1.69 10.54
N ARG A 120 -11.08 -1.53 11.32
CA ARG A 120 -10.65 -0.22 11.84
C ARG A 120 -10.10 0.71 10.77
N LEU A 121 -9.48 0.15 9.73
CA LEU A 121 -9.09 0.87 8.52
C LEU A 121 -10.29 1.20 7.61
N LYS A 122 -11.49 0.68 7.91
CA LYS A 122 -12.73 0.85 7.15
C LYS A 122 -12.70 0.20 5.76
N CYS A 123 -11.85 -0.80 5.57
CA CYS A 123 -11.90 -1.64 4.38
C CYS A 123 -13.26 -2.36 4.33
N LYS A 124 -13.80 -2.53 3.13
CA LYS A 124 -15.07 -3.23 2.88
C LYS A 124 -14.96 -4.71 3.25
N GLU A 125 -13.80 -5.31 2.99
CA GLU A 125 -13.53 -6.71 3.24
C GLU A 125 -12.02 -6.96 3.42
N SER A 126 -11.68 -7.98 4.22
CA SER A 126 -10.34 -8.54 4.34
C SER A 126 -10.30 -9.91 3.67
N ILE A 127 -9.38 -10.11 2.73
CA ILE A 127 -9.21 -11.32 1.92
C ILE A 127 -7.87 -11.96 2.30
N PHE A 128 -7.87 -13.27 2.56
CA PHE A 128 -6.69 -14.01 2.99
C PHE A 128 -6.27 -15.01 1.92
N LEU A 129 -5.02 -14.90 1.44
CA LEU A 129 -4.49 -15.86 0.47
C LEU A 129 -3.85 -17.09 1.14
N ASN A 130 -3.49 -16.97 2.42
CA ASN A 130 -3.05 -18.04 3.32
C ASN A 130 -1.79 -18.78 2.88
N TYR A 131 -0.82 -18.08 2.27
CA TYR A 131 0.52 -18.63 2.08
C TYR A 131 1.24 -18.81 3.43
N PRO A 132 2.05 -19.86 3.62
CA PRO A 132 2.83 -20.00 4.85
C PRO A 132 3.84 -18.85 5.02
N ASN A 133 3.82 -18.21 6.19
CA ASN A 133 4.75 -17.13 6.57
C ASN A 133 6.23 -17.58 6.44
N HIS A 134 7.09 -16.68 5.96
CA HIS A 134 8.51 -16.84 5.63
C HIS A 134 8.84 -17.91 4.57
N ASN A 135 7.85 -18.32 3.78
CA ASN A 135 8.02 -19.40 2.81
C ASN A 135 7.54 -19.01 1.41
N MET A 136 7.30 -17.73 1.14
CA MET A 136 6.71 -17.31 -0.14
C MET A 136 7.67 -17.49 -1.33
N ASP A 137 8.97 -17.55 -1.10
CA ASP A 137 9.99 -17.88 -2.10
C ASP A 137 10.04 -19.36 -2.49
N ALA A 138 9.38 -20.24 -1.73
CA ALA A 138 9.12 -21.61 -2.12
C ALA A 138 7.92 -21.74 -3.09
N TRP A 139 7.09 -20.71 -3.22
CA TRP A 139 5.91 -20.72 -4.08
C TRP A 139 6.20 -20.13 -5.47
N PRO A 140 5.68 -20.73 -6.55
CA PRO A 140 5.77 -20.13 -7.87
C PRO A 140 5.05 -18.77 -7.87
N ILE A 141 5.79 -17.69 -8.11
CA ILE A 141 5.25 -16.32 -8.19
C ILE A 141 4.06 -16.20 -9.16
N VAL A 142 4.03 -17.05 -10.19
CA VAL A 142 2.98 -17.10 -11.20
C VAL A 142 1.61 -17.51 -10.64
N GLU A 143 1.59 -18.28 -9.55
CA GLU A 143 0.37 -18.72 -8.87
C GLU A 143 -0.21 -17.58 -8.03
N ILE A 144 0.63 -16.91 -7.22
CA ILE A 144 0.25 -15.71 -6.46
C ILE A 144 -0.29 -14.64 -7.42
N ARG A 145 0.43 -14.40 -8.52
CA ARG A 145 0.02 -13.48 -9.58
C ARG A 145 -1.35 -13.84 -10.18
N ALA A 146 -1.60 -15.11 -10.46
CA ALA A 146 -2.88 -15.55 -11.02
C ALA A 146 -4.05 -15.22 -10.09
N ARG A 147 -3.90 -15.48 -8.79
CA ARG A 147 -4.91 -15.15 -7.77
C ARG A 147 -5.12 -13.64 -7.64
N LEU A 148 -4.04 -12.85 -7.67
CA LEU A 148 -4.14 -11.39 -7.65
C LEU A 148 -4.83 -10.83 -8.89
N ILE A 149 -4.51 -11.31 -10.09
CA ILE A 149 -5.17 -10.88 -11.34
C ILE A 149 -6.67 -11.21 -11.30
N PHE A 150 -7.04 -12.38 -10.80
CA PHE A 150 -8.44 -12.74 -10.58
C PHE A 150 -9.13 -11.71 -9.68
N LEU A 151 -8.55 -11.41 -8.51
CA LEU A 151 -9.09 -10.42 -7.58
C LEU A 151 -9.16 -9.02 -8.19
N PHE A 152 -8.14 -8.57 -8.92
CA PHE A 152 -8.14 -7.26 -9.58
C PHE A 152 -9.28 -7.12 -10.58
N ARG A 153 -9.56 -8.16 -11.36
CA ARG A 153 -10.66 -8.17 -12.33
C ARG A 153 -12.03 -8.23 -11.67
N VAL A 154 -12.22 -9.12 -10.68
CA VAL A 154 -13.48 -9.31 -9.97
C VAL A 154 -13.86 -8.07 -9.16
N LEU A 155 -12.90 -7.51 -8.43
CA LEU A 155 -13.14 -6.36 -7.55
C LEU A 155 -13.05 -5.02 -8.29
N ARG A 156 -12.64 -5.02 -9.56
CA ARG A 156 -12.44 -3.82 -10.38
C ARG A 156 -11.44 -2.85 -9.74
N VAL A 157 -10.28 -3.36 -9.32
CA VAL A 157 -9.23 -2.60 -8.63
C VAL A 157 -8.58 -1.57 -9.56
N ASP A 158 -8.68 -0.29 -9.20
CA ASP A 158 -8.05 0.84 -9.90
C ASP A 158 -6.69 1.23 -9.32
N THR A 159 -6.45 0.95 -8.03
CA THR A 159 -5.24 1.37 -7.31
C THR A 159 -4.71 0.26 -6.40
N VAL A 160 -3.40 0.08 -6.33
CA VAL A 160 -2.75 -0.84 -5.37
C VAL A 160 -1.90 -0.10 -4.35
N ILE A 161 -1.86 -0.61 -3.12
CA ILE A 161 -0.94 -0.15 -2.07
C ILE A 161 -0.17 -1.38 -1.61
N VAL A 162 1.15 -1.37 -1.76
CA VAL A 162 1.98 -2.57 -1.56
C VAL A 162 3.43 -2.20 -1.24
N TYR A 163 4.22 -3.16 -0.76
CA TYR A 163 5.67 -3.03 -0.71
C TYR A 163 6.29 -2.70 -2.08
N ASP A 164 7.38 -1.93 -2.06
CA ASP A 164 8.19 -1.64 -3.23
C ASP A 164 8.87 -2.91 -3.77
N PRO A 165 8.58 -3.35 -5.02
CA PRO A 165 9.18 -4.55 -5.61
C PRO A 165 10.70 -4.43 -5.85
N SER A 166 11.24 -3.21 -5.78
CA SER A 166 12.65 -2.87 -5.92
C SER A 166 13.29 -2.41 -4.61
N SER A 167 12.64 -2.63 -3.46
CA SER A 167 13.14 -2.22 -2.14
C SER A 167 14.57 -2.73 -1.89
N LEU A 168 15.48 -1.82 -1.57
CA LEU A 168 16.86 -2.16 -1.19
C LEU A 168 16.89 -2.82 0.18
N TYR A 169 17.73 -3.85 0.33
CA TYR A 169 17.98 -4.58 1.58
C TYR A 169 16.73 -5.22 2.22
N GLU A 170 15.68 -5.47 1.44
CA GLU A 170 14.54 -6.25 1.90
C GLU A 170 14.99 -7.71 2.07
N ARG A 171 14.93 -8.21 3.31
CA ARG A 171 15.43 -9.54 3.72
C ARG A 171 14.31 -10.57 3.90
N ASN A 172 13.06 -10.12 3.98
CA ASN A 172 11.93 -11.01 4.14
C ASN A 172 11.47 -11.51 2.76
N PRO A 173 11.54 -12.82 2.47
CA PRO A 173 11.12 -13.37 1.18
C PRO A 173 9.66 -13.02 0.87
N ASP A 174 8.78 -13.03 1.88
CA ASP A 174 7.35 -12.73 1.70
C ASP A 174 7.11 -11.30 1.22
N HIS A 175 7.97 -10.35 1.64
CA HIS A 175 7.92 -8.98 1.13
C HIS A 175 8.40 -8.92 -0.33
N THR A 176 9.56 -9.49 -0.62
CA THR A 176 10.16 -9.41 -1.97
C THR A 176 9.31 -10.13 -3.02
N VAL A 177 8.86 -11.36 -2.72
CA VAL A 177 8.07 -12.17 -3.64
C VAL A 177 6.65 -11.61 -3.75
N GLY A 178 6.04 -11.23 -2.63
CA GLY A 178 4.72 -10.61 -2.60
C GLY A 178 4.67 -9.34 -3.43
N ALA A 179 5.62 -8.42 -3.24
CA ALA A 179 5.69 -7.18 -4.01
C ALA A 179 5.86 -7.43 -5.52
N ARG A 180 6.75 -8.36 -5.91
CA ARG A 180 6.93 -8.73 -7.33
C ARG A 180 5.71 -9.40 -7.94
N ALA A 181 4.98 -10.21 -7.16
CA ALA A 181 3.74 -10.83 -7.61
C ALA A 181 2.66 -9.77 -7.87
N VAL A 182 2.54 -8.78 -6.98
CA VAL A 182 1.64 -7.64 -7.17
C VAL A 182 2.05 -6.78 -8.36
N GLU A 183 3.33 -6.47 -8.52
CA GLU A 183 3.85 -5.69 -9.65
C GLU A 183 3.52 -6.33 -11.00
N THR A 184 3.78 -7.63 -11.11
CA THR A 184 3.48 -8.36 -12.35
C THR A 184 1.97 -8.57 -12.55
N ALA A 185 1.19 -8.74 -11.48
CA ALA A 185 -0.27 -8.75 -11.55
C ALA A 185 -0.85 -7.40 -12.01
N PHE A 186 -0.30 -6.30 -11.50
CA PHE A 186 -0.67 -4.93 -11.86
C PHE A 186 -0.53 -4.73 -13.37
N TRP A 187 0.62 -5.09 -13.93
CA TRP A 187 0.90 -4.94 -15.36
C TRP A 187 0.01 -5.85 -16.23
N MET A 188 -0.24 -7.10 -15.80
CA MET A 188 -0.92 -8.12 -16.61
C MET A 188 -2.45 -8.10 -16.49
N ALA A 189 -3.04 -7.56 -15.43
CA ALA A 189 -4.48 -7.71 -15.17
C ALA A 189 -5.38 -7.12 -16.28
N SER A 190 -4.93 -6.04 -16.94
CA SER A 190 -5.62 -5.39 -18.06
C SER A 190 -5.41 -6.07 -19.42
N SER A 191 -4.55 -7.08 -19.50
CA SER A 191 -4.28 -7.80 -20.76
C SER A 191 -5.50 -8.63 -21.20
N PRO A 192 -5.90 -8.58 -22.48
CA PRO A 192 -6.96 -9.42 -23.04
C PRO A 192 -6.47 -10.83 -23.38
N TRP A 193 -5.18 -11.12 -23.23
CA TRP A 193 -4.56 -12.40 -23.59
C TRP A 193 -4.26 -13.27 -22.37
N ASP A 194 -4.01 -12.64 -21.23
CA ASP A 194 -3.65 -13.33 -19.99
C ASP A 194 -4.89 -13.90 -19.29
N TYR A 195 -4.81 -15.18 -18.94
CA TYR A 195 -5.85 -15.96 -18.25
C TYR A 195 -7.18 -15.97 -19.02
N PRO A 196 -7.23 -16.53 -20.25
CA PRO A 196 -8.44 -16.55 -21.08
C PRO A 196 -9.63 -17.27 -20.42
N GLU A 197 -9.37 -18.20 -19.51
CA GLU A 197 -10.37 -18.86 -18.67
C GLU A 197 -11.14 -17.87 -17.77
N HIS A 198 -10.54 -16.75 -17.34
CA HIS A 198 -11.25 -15.70 -16.61
C HIS A 198 -12.37 -15.09 -17.47
N PHE A 199 -12.12 -14.89 -18.77
CA PHE A 199 -13.10 -14.33 -19.69
C PHE A 199 -14.21 -15.32 -20.03
N ARG A 200 -13.88 -16.62 -20.11
CA ARG A 200 -14.88 -17.69 -20.20
C ARG A 200 -15.79 -17.75 -18.97
N ALA A 201 -15.29 -17.36 -17.80
CA ALA A 201 -16.06 -17.21 -16.56
C ALA A 201 -16.83 -15.88 -16.47
N GLY A 202 -16.83 -15.05 -17.52
CA GLY A 202 -17.57 -13.79 -17.59
C GLY A 202 -16.85 -12.57 -17.02
N LEU A 203 -15.57 -12.70 -16.63
CA LEU A 203 -14.77 -11.53 -16.28
C LEU A 203 -14.35 -10.77 -17.54
N THR A 204 -13.99 -9.51 -17.38
CA THR A 204 -13.44 -8.67 -18.47
C THR A 204 -12.05 -8.18 -18.10
N PRO A 205 -11.18 -7.86 -19.06
CA PRO A 205 -9.89 -7.23 -18.77
C PRO A 205 -10.09 -5.98 -17.92
N HIS A 206 -9.39 -5.94 -16.79
CA HIS A 206 -9.37 -4.80 -15.89
C HIS A 206 -8.21 -4.98 -14.92
N GLY A 207 -7.51 -3.89 -14.69
CA GLY A 207 -6.41 -3.84 -13.76
C GLY A 207 -6.18 -2.43 -13.25
N PRO A 208 -5.41 -2.33 -12.16
CA PRO A 208 -5.04 -1.06 -11.56
C PRO A 208 -4.25 -0.18 -12.52
N LYS A 209 -4.33 1.12 -12.28
CA LYS A 209 -3.64 2.18 -13.05
C LYS A 209 -2.69 3.01 -12.19
N ASP A 210 -2.90 3.02 -10.88
CA ASP A 210 -2.11 3.76 -9.91
C ASP A 210 -1.55 2.81 -8.83
N ALA A 211 -0.36 3.10 -8.33
CA ALA A 211 0.28 2.33 -7.26
C ALA A 211 0.92 3.24 -6.22
N TYR A 212 0.79 2.86 -4.94
CA TYR A 212 1.54 3.43 -3.83
C TYR A 212 2.48 2.36 -3.27
N TYR A 213 3.77 2.59 -3.44
CA TYR A 213 4.80 1.71 -2.89
C TYR A 213 5.33 2.23 -1.56
N PHE A 214 5.54 1.35 -0.60
CA PHE A 214 6.26 1.64 0.64
C PHE A 214 7.39 0.64 0.86
N ALA A 215 8.40 1.01 1.65
CA ALA A 215 9.54 0.15 1.95
C ALA A 215 9.96 0.24 3.42
N ARG A 216 10.66 -0.78 3.90
CA ARG A 216 11.37 -0.75 5.20
C ARG A 216 12.72 -0.03 5.09
N GLY A 217 13.39 -0.21 3.97
CA GLY A 217 14.69 0.36 3.67
C GLY A 217 14.60 1.70 2.94
N PRO A 218 15.76 2.24 2.50
CA PRO A 218 15.81 3.40 1.63
C PRO A 218 14.96 3.17 0.36
N GLN A 219 14.24 4.21 -0.05
CA GLN A 219 13.34 4.17 -1.20
C GLN A 219 13.50 5.46 -2.02
N ILE A 220 13.35 5.34 -3.34
CA ILE A 220 13.17 6.51 -4.20
C ILE A 220 11.74 7.01 -4.01
N VAL A 221 11.57 8.15 -3.34
CA VAL A 221 10.26 8.71 -3.01
C VAL A 221 9.94 9.85 -3.97
N ASN A 222 8.81 9.73 -4.67
CA ASN A 222 8.25 10.79 -5.51
C ASN A 222 6.95 11.38 -4.94
N ARG A 223 6.42 10.79 -3.86
CA ARG A 223 5.15 11.18 -3.25
C ARG A 223 5.19 11.00 -1.74
N VAL A 224 4.82 12.04 -1.02
CA VAL A 224 4.59 12.02 0.42
C VAL A 224 3.13 12.36 0.66
N VAL A 225 2.41 11.48 1.34
CA VAL A 225 0.99 11.69 1.64
C VAL A 225 0.84 12.24 3.05
N ASP A 226 0.23 13.41 3.17
CA ASP A 226 -0.13 14.00 4.45
C ASP A 226 -1.27 13.19 5.10
N ILE A 227 -0.94 12.58 6.24
CA ILE A 227 -1.86 11.75 7.02
C ILE A 227 -2.23 12.38 8.37
N GLY A 228 -1.96 13.67 8.57
CA GLY A 228 -2.16 14.36 9.86
C GLY A 228 -3.57 14.15 10.44
N ASP A 229 -4.59 14.35 9.62
CA ASP A 229 -6.00 14.15 9.97
C ASP A 229 -6.37 12.71 10.33
N TYR A 230 -5.55 11.74 9.92
CA TYR A 230 -5.81 10.30 10.04
C TYR A 230 -4.93 9.62 11.09
N MET A 231 -4.02 10.36 11.74
CA MET A 231 -3.01 9.75 12.62
C MET A 231 -3.64 9.00 13.80
N ASP A 232 -4.68 9.57 14.43
CA ASP A 232 -5.34 8.92 15.56
C ASP A 232 -6.13 7.67 15.14
N ALA A 233 -6.69 7.66 13.93
CA ALA A 233 -7.35 6.48 13.37
C ALA A 233 -6.33 5.41 12.92
N LYS A 234 -5.16 5.81 12.41
CA LYS A 234 -4.03 4.91 12.15
C LYS A 234 -3.54 4.24 13.43
N VAL A 235 -3.42 5.01 14.52
CA VAL A 235 -3.10 4.47 15.85
C VAL A 235 -4.16 3.46 16.29
N HIS A 236 -5.45 3.82 16.16
CA HIS A 236 -6.54 2.91 16.51
C HIS A 236 -6.49 1.59 15.73
N ALA A 237 -6.20 1.63 14.42
CA ALA A 237 -6.02 0.43 13.60
C ALA A 237 -4.86 -0.45 14.09
N ASN A 238 -3.70 0.14 14.38
CA ASN A 238 -2.52 -0.61 14.87
C ASN A 238 -2.75 -1.27 16.24
N LEU A 239 -3.65 -0.73 17.08
CA LEU A 239 -4.01 -1.38 18.35
C LEU A 239 -4.73 -2.73 18.17
N ALA A 240 -5.19 -3.06 16.96
CA ALA A 240 -5.78 -4.36 16.65
C ALA A 240 -4.73 -5.47 16.50
N ASN A 241 -3.49 -5.15 16.11
CA ASN A 241 -2.39 -6.12 16.03
C ASN A 241 -1.86 -6.44 17.43
N VAL A 242 -2.54 -7.34 18.15
CA VAL A 242 -2.18 -7.75 19.51
C VAL A 242 -1.14 -8.87 19.50
N THR A 243 -1.17 -9.72 18.48
CA THR A 243 -0.45 -10.99 18.43
C THR A 243 1.01 -10.83 17.99
N GLN A 244 1.26 -10.07 16.93
CA GLN A 244 2.60 -9.86 16.34
C GLN A 244 3.06 -8.39 16.34
N GLY A 245 2.15 -7.46 16.05
CA GLY A 245 2.51 -6.09 15.70
C GLY A 245 3.19 -5.30 16.83
N PRO A 246 3.94 -4.23 16.49
CA PRO A 246 4.66 -3.43 17.47
C PRO A 246 3.71 -2.65 18.39
N ALA A 247 2.43 -2.52 18.05
CA ALA A 247 1.43 -1.83 18.85
C ALA A 247 0.70 -2.78 19.82
N GLY A 248 -0.60 -3.04 19.61
CA GLY A 248 -1.39 -3.93 20.47
C GLY A 248 -1.33 -3.56 21.96
N LYS A 249 -0.83 -4.48 22.78
CA LYS A 249 -0.76 -4.36 24.26
C LYS A 249 0.62 -3.91 24.78
N ASN A 250 1.54 -3.53 23.89
CA ASN A 250 2.92 -3.23 24.28
C ASN A 250 3.04 -2.02 25.22
N GLY A 251 2.10 -1.07 25.18
CA GLY A 251 2.08 0.07 26.10
C GLY A 251 1.79 -0.34 27.54
N ALA A 252 0.77 -1.17 27.74
CA ALA A 252 0.45 -1.76 29.04
C ALA A 252 1.61 -2.61 29.57
N MET A 253 2.23 -3.43 28.70
CA MET A 253 3.41 -4.23 29.06
C MET A 253 4.60 -3.36 29.47
N LEU A 254 4.87 -2.28 28.73
CA LEU A 254 5.93 -1.33 29.09
C LEU A 254 5.65 -0.65 30.43
N LYS A 255 4.40 -0.19 30.64
CA LYS A 255 3.96 0.43 31.89
C LYS A 255 4.15 -0.51 33.08
N ALA A 256 3.69 -1.76 32.98
CA ALA A 256 3.86 -2.77 34.02
C ALA A 256 5.34 -3.05 34.32
N ARG A 257 6.17 -3.17 33.27
CA ARG A 257 7.63 -3.37 33.42
C ARG A 257 8.33 -2.19 34.09
N LEU A 258 7.93 -0.95 33.80
CA LEU A 258 8.49 0.22 34.47
C LEU A 258 8.07 0.26 35.95
N ALA A 259 6.81 -0.03 36.25
CA ALA A 259 6.30 -0.06 37.61
C ALA A 259 7.02 -1.11 38.48
N SER A 260 7.31 -2.31 37.94
CA SER A 260 8.08 -3.32 38.67
C SER A 260 9.53 -2.92 38.94
N GLN A 261 10.05 -1.91 38.24
CA GLN A 261 11.36 -1.31 38.46
C GLN A 261 11.31 -0.04 39.32
N GLY A 262 10.15 0.32 39.89
CA GLY A 262 9.96 1.58 40.61
C GLY A 262 10.03 2.83 39.71
N LYS A 263 9.89 2.65 38.39
CA LYS A 263 9.93 3.73 37.39
C LYS A 263 8.53 4.06 36.89
N ARG A 264 8.34 5.30 36.43
CA ARG A 264 7.10 5.75 35.77
C ARG A 264 7.44 6.61 34.56
N LEU A 265 6.70 6.41 33.48
CA LEU A 265 6.71 7.28 32.32
C LEU A 265 5.34 7.95 32.19
N PRO A 266 5.20 9.26 32.53
CA PRO A 266 3.91 9.96 32.49
C PRO A 266 3.18 9.87 31.15
N LEU A 267 3.93 9.78 30.05
CA LEU A 267 3.39 9.61 28.70
C LEU A 267 2.47 8.38 28.55
N LEU A 268 2.66 7.31 29.34
CA LEU A 268 1.82 6.11 29.27
C LEU A 268 0.49 6.24 30.04
N GLY A 269 0.24 7.37 30.71
CA GLY A 269 -1.01 7.58 31.45
C GLY A 269 -1.16 6.69 32.69
N ASN A 270 -2.41 6.50 33.12
CA ASN A 270 -2.76 5.82 34.37
C ASN A 270 -3.45 4.47 34.16
N ASP A 271 -4.12 4.27 33.02
CA ASP A 271 -4.78 3.03 32.61
C ASP A 271 -4.05 2.38 31.42
N ASP A 272 -4.45 1.17 31.06
CA ASP A 272 -3.76 0.37 30.04
C ASP A 272 -4.15 0.77 28.61
N GLU A 273 -5.35 1.31 28.42
CA GLU A 273 -5.84 1.79 27.13
C GLU A 273 -5.05 3.02 26.69
N THR A 274 -4.92 4.00 27.58
CA THR A 274 -4.09 5.20 27.39
C THR A 274 -2.63 4.80 27.15
N ALA A 275 -2.12 3.83 27.90
CA ALA A 275 -0.75 3.32 27.72
C ALA A 275 -0.55 2.75 26.32
N ASN A 276 -1.45 1.90 25.85
CA ASN A 276 -1.38 1.29 24.52
C ASN A 276 -1.49 2.35 23.41
N ARG A 277 -2.45 3.28 23.50
CA ARG A 277 -2.63 4.37 22.53
C ARG A 277 -1.38 5.24 22.44
N ASN A 278 -0.83 5.68 23.57
CA ASN A 278 0.35 6.52 23.60
C ASN A 278 1.61 5.74 23.21
N TYR A 279 1.71 4.46 23.58
CA TYR A 279 2.79 3.62 23.08
C TYR A 279 2.77 3.53 21.55
N ALA A 280 1.61 3.20 20.97
CA ALA A 280 1.45 3.09 19.53
C ALA A 280 1.77 4.41 18.83
N LYS A 281 1.24 5.54 19.32
CA LYS A 281 1.43 6.87 18.71
C LYS A 281 2.84 7.44 18.85
N TYR A 282 3.53 7.18 19.96
CA TYR A 282 4.80 7.84 20.29
C TYR A 282 6.02 6.94 20.09
N PHE A 283 5.87 5.62 20.11
CA PHE A 283 6.97 4.68 19.95
C PHE A 283 6.82 3.84 18.68
N ALA A 284 5.73 3.08 18.55
CA ALA A 284 5.55 2.16 17.42
C ALA A 284 5.46 2.89 16.07
N LEU A 285 4.76 4.02 16.03
CA LEU A 285 4.57 4.86 14.84
C LEU A 285 5.42 6.14 14.88
N SER A 286 6.59 6.08 15.51
CA SER A 286 7.50 7.23 15.64
C SER A 286 7.99 7.77 14.28
N ARG A 287 8.00 6.94 13.24
CA ARG A 287 8.33 7.33 11.85
C ARG A 287 7.34 8.34 11.24
N ASP A 288 6.08 8.34 11.67
CA ASP A 288 5.03 9.17 11.09
C ASP A 288 5.04 10.63 11.62
N ARG A 289 6.15 11.06 12.21
CA ARG A 289 6.29 12.36 12.90
C ARG A 289 7.29 13.26 12.20
#